data_AF-A0A014PRV1-F1
#
_entry.id   AF-A0A014PRV1-F1
#
_cell.length_a   1.000
_cell.length_b   1.000
_cell.length_c   1.000
_cell.angle_alpha   90.00
_cell.angle_beta   90.00
_cell.angle_gamma   90.00
#
_symmetry.space_group_name_H-M   'P 1'
#
loop_
_entity.id
_entity.type
_entity.pdbx_description
1 polymer ?
#
loop_
_entity_poly.entity_id
_entity_poly.type
_entity_poly.pdbx_seq_one_letter_code
_entity_poly.pdbx_strand_id
1 'polypeptide(L)'
;MVLSLVTLLILAGCSSGKKSMVCEGKVQTLSGQNRGTVSGKIVDLFSSFSVETDDLRLESGPLQSSDRQKYIPSAVTREGWLVQRLSDTRFSIINAPQDMMITFSCPSRTL
;
A
#
# COMPACT_ATOMS: atom_id res chain seq x y z
N MET A 1 12.69 -10.27 41.74
CA MET A 1 11.77 -11.08 40.91
C MET A 1 10.55 -10.25 40.51
N VAL A 2 10.76 -9.10 39.83
CA VAL A 2 9.69 -8.17 39.39
C VAL A 2 9.97 -7.66 37.96
N LEU A 3 11.22 -7.79 37.49
CA LEU A 3 11.67 -7.31 36.18
C LEU A 3 11.12 -8.12 34.99
N SER A 4 10.74 -9.39 35.20
CA SER A 4 10.25 -10.27 34.13
C SER A 4 8.80 -10.01 33.71
N LEU A 5 8.02 -9.23 34.48
CA LEU A 5 6.62 -8.96 34.16
C LEU A 5 6.46 -7.76 33.21
N VAL A 6 7.43 -6.83 33.22
CA VAL A 6 7.39 -5.61 32.40
C VAL A 6 7.67 -5.92 30.93
N THR A 7 8.49 -6.92 30.62
CA THR A 7 8.80 -7.33 29.24
C THR A 7 7.63 -7.96 28.50
N LEU A 8 6.65 -8.56 29.17
CA LEU A 8 5.45 -9.12 28.51
C LEU A 8 4.44 -8.05 28.07
N LEU A 9 4.42 -6.87 28.71
CA LEU A 9 3.47 -5.80 28.41
C LEU A 9 3.86 -4.96 27.17
N ILE A 10 5.11 -5.06 26.71
CA ILE A 10 5.62 -4.27 25.57
C ILE A 10 5.32 -4.95 24.22
N LEU A 11 4.76 -6.16 24.24
CA LEU A 11 4.37 -6.94 23.06
C LEU A 11 2.91 -6.73 22.64
N ALA A 12 2.23 -5.71 23.17
CA ALA A 12 1.01 -5.18 22.57
C ALA A 12 1.37 -4.55 21.21
N GLY A 13 1.62 -5.42 20.21
CA GLY A 13 1.82 -5.01 18.83
C GLY A 13 0.66 -4.12 18.46
N CYS A 14 0.96 -2.94 17.92
CA CYS A 14 -0.03 -2.00 17.44
C CYS A 14 -0.88 -2.70 16.37
N SER A 15 -1.98 -3.31 16.81
CA SER A 15 -3.00 -3.89 15.96
C SER A 15 -3.71 -2.73 15.27
N SER A 16 -3.04 -2.17 14.26
CA SER A 16 -3.65 -1.20 13.36
C SER A 16 -4.75 -1.96 12.62
N GLY A 17 -6.00 -1.57 12.86
CA GLY A 17 -7.16 -2.24 12.29
C GLY A 17 -6.99 -2.40 10.78
N LYS A 18 -7.14 -3.63 10.28
CA LYS A 18 -7.12 -3.93 8.85
C LYS A 18 -8.32 -3.24 8.20
N LYS A 19 -8.13 -2.05 7.63
CA LYS A 19 -9.21 -1.33 6.95
C LYS A 19 -9.10 -1.59 5.45
N SER A 20 -10.01 -2.40 4.94
CA SER A 20 -10.16 -2.60 3.50
C SER A 20 -11.07 -1.53 2.91
N MET A 21 -10.73 -1.03 1.74
CA MET A 21 -11.49 0.00 1.03
C MET A 21 -11.54 -0.33 -0.46
N VAL A 22 -12.69 -0.11 -1.09
CA VAL A 22 -12.81 -0.15 -2.55
C VAL A 22 -12.39 1.21 -3.08
N CYS A 23 -11.48 1.22 -4.04
CA CYS A 23 -10.85 2.41 -4.59
C CYS A 23 -10.92 2.38 -6.11
N GLU A 24 -11.01 3.56 -6.71
CA GLU A 24 -10.90 3.71 -8.16
C GLU A 24 -9.43 3.84 -8.54
N GLY A 25 -8.96 2.98 -9.44
CA GLY A 25 -7.61 2.95 -9.98
C GLY A 25 -7.57 3.54 -11.38
N LYS A 26 -6.84 4.64 -11.59
CA LYS A 26 -6.57 5.15 -12.93
C LYS A 26 -5.39 4.39 -13.53
N VAL A 27 -5.59 3.76 -14.69
CA VAL A 27 -4.58 2.98 -15.41
C VAL A 27 -3.92 3.87 -16.47
N GLN A 28 -2.60 3.97 -16.44
CA GLN A 28 -1.83 4.78 -17.38
C GLN A 28 -0.56 4.04 -17.80
N THR A 29 0.01 4.42 -18.95
CA THR A 29 1.41 4.11 -19.27
C THR A 29 2.36 4.83 -18.33
N LEU A 30 3.64 4.44 -18.31
CA LEU A 30 4.66 5.16 -17.55
C LEU A 30 4.89 6.58 -18.10
N SER A 31 4.61 6.79 -19.40
CA SER A 31 4.61 8.11 -20.06
C SER A 31 3.34 8.93 -19.81
N GLY A 32 2.33 8.38 -19.11
CA GLY A 32 1.11 9.07 -18.70
C GLY A 32 -0.09 8.95 -19.66
N GLN A 33 0.01 8.19 -20.74
CA GLN A 33 -1.13 7.91 -21.62
C GLN A 33 -2.21 7.14 -20.85
N ASN A 34 -3.44 7.65 -20.85
CA ASN A 34 -4.56 7.00 -20.17
C ASN A 34 -4.96 5.71 -20.87
N ARG A 35 -5.11 4.62 -20.09
CA ARG A 35 -5.58 3.30 -20.56
C ARG A 35 -6.92 2.88 -19.93
N GLY A 36 -7.51 3.74 -19.10
CA GLY A 36 -8.82 3.52 -18.49
C GLY A 36 -8.79 3.52 -16.98
N THR A 37 -9.79 2.90 -16.37
CA THR A 37 -9.98 2.82 -14.92
C THR A 37 -10.29 1.39 -14.51
N VAL A 38 -9.90 1.02 -13.29
CA VAL A 38 -10.19 -0.28 -12.68
C VAL A 38 -10.70 -0.07 -11.26
N SER A 39 -11.55 -0.98 -10.76
CA SER A 39 -11.91 -1.01 -9.33
C SER A 39 -10.95 -1.94 -8.61
N GLY A 40 -10.44 -1.52 -7.46
CA GLY A 40 -9.54 -2.33 -6.65
C GLY A 40 -9.83 -2.23 -5.17
N LYS A 41 -9.66 -3.33 -4.45
CA LYS A 41 -9.68 -3.37 -3.00
C LYS A 41 -8.27 -3.14 -2.47
N ILE A 42 -8.11 -2.09 -1.67
CA ILE A 42 -6.88 -1.81 -0.94
C ILE A 42 -7.05 -2.24 0.51
N VAL A 43 -6.12 -3.02 1.05
CA VAL A 43 -6.00 -3.29 2.48
C VAL A 43 -4.75 -2.59 3.00
N ASP A 44 -4.92 -1.51 3.74
CA ASP A 44 -3.80 -0.70 4.21
C ASP A 44 -3.44 -1.03 5.67
N LEU A 45 -2.18 -1.39 5.90
CA LEU A 45 -1.58 -1.67 7.20
C LEU A 45 -0.53 -0.59 7.51
N PHE A 46 -0.04 -0.55 8.74
CA PHE A 46 0.91 0.49 9.16
C PHE A 46 2.19 0.53 8.28
N SER A 47 2.77 -0.64 8.00
CA SER A 47 4.05 -0.78 7.28
C SER A 47 3.93 -1.47 5.92
N SER A 48 2.73 -1.82 5.48
CA SER A 48 2.48 -2.50 4.20
C SER A 48 1.05 -2.24 3.74
N PHE A 49 0.76 -2.54 2.49
CA PHE A 49 -0.60 -2.64 1.94
C PHE A 49 -0.71 -3.77 0.92
N SER A 50 -1.94 -4.16 0.60
CA SER A 50 -2.22 -5.05 -0.53
C SER A 50 -3.25 -4.45 -1.47
N VAL A 51 -3.18 -4.88 -2.73
CA VAL A 51 -4.08 -4.51 -3.80
C VAL A 51 -4.69 -5.77 -4.39
N GLU A 52 -6.00 -5.77 -4.56
CA GLU A 52 -6.74 -6.83 -5.22
C GLU A 52 -7.72 -6.21 -6.23
N THR A 53 -7.52 -6.50 -7.51
CA THR A 53 -8.46 -6.24 -8.61
C THR A 53 -8.94 -7.58 -9.16
N ASP A 54 -9.83 -7.56 -10.15
CA ASP A 54 -10.33 -8.78 -10.80
C ASP A 54 -9.20 -9.62 -11.44
N ASP A 55 -8.16 -8.96 -11.96
CA ASP A 55 -7.06 -9.59 -12.71
C ASP A 55 -5.74 -9.69 -11.93
N LEU A 56 -5.64 -9.06 -10.76
CA LEU A 56 -4.36 -8.84 -10.09
C LEU A 56 -4.48 -8.84 -8.57
N ARG A 57 -3.59 -9.59 -7.91
CA ARG A 57 -3.40 -9.53 -6.47
C ARG A 57 -1.93 -9.28 -6.14
N LEU A 58 -1.65 -8.22 -5.40
CA LEU A 58 -0.30 -7.80 -5.03
C LEU A 58 -0.22 -7.54 -3.52
N GLU A 59 0.83 -8.08 -2.91
CA GLU A 59 1.23 -7.80 -1.54
C GLU A 59 2.51 -6.94 -1.59
N SER A 60 2.47 -5.73 -1.02
CA SER A 60 3.61 -4.81 -1.09
C SER A 60 4.86 -5.31 -0.35
N GLY A 61 4.68 -6.08 0.72
CA GLY A 61 5.72 -6.31 1.70
C GLY A 61 6.04 -5.05 2.53
N PRO A 62 7.14 -5.06 3.30
CA PRO A 62 7.51 -3.93 4.16
C PRO A 62 7.92 -2.70 3.34
N LEU A 63 7.15 -1.62 3.47
CA LEU A 63 7.46 -0.33 2.86
C LEU A 63 8.71 0.28 3.48
N GLN A 64 9.64 0.68 2.64
CA GLN A 64 10.89 1.35 3.01
C GLN A 64 10.69 2.88 2.94
N SER A 65 10.97 3.56 4.05
CA SER A 65 11.15 5.02 4.12
C SER A 65 11.79 5.39 5.46
N SER A 66 12.86 6.19 5.43
CA SER A 66 13.53 6.70 6.64
C SER A 66 12.81 7.91 7.25
N ASP A 67 12.02 8.62 6.46
CA ASP A 67 11.22 9.79 6.86
C ASP A 67 10.07 9.99 5.86
N ARG A 68 8.83 9.76 6.29
CA ARG A 68 7.64 9.86 5.42
C ARG A 68 7.31 11.29 5.00
N GLN A 69 7.90 12.31 5.64
CA GLN A 69 7.75 13.70 5.21
C GLN A 69 8.67 14.04 4.02
N LYS A 70 9.71 13.23 3.79
CA LYS A 70 10.72 13.46 2.74
C LYS A 70 10.65 12.43 1.62
N TYR A 71 10.27 11.19 1.93
CA TYR A 71 10.27 10.08 0.99
C TYR A 71 8.94 9.33 0.98
N ILE A 72 8.46 9.04 -0.23
CA ILE A 72 7.28 8.20 -0.46
C ILE A 72 7.59 6.77 0.02
N PRO A 73 6.84 6.23 1.00
CA PRO A 73 6.98 4.85 1.42
C PRO A 73 6.74 3.90 0.25
N SER A 74 7.71 3.03 -0.03
CA SER A 74 7.69 2.18 -1.22
C SER A 74 8.33 0.82 -1.00
N ALA A 75 7.97 -0.16 -1.82
CA ALA A 75 8.60 -1.47 -1.85
C ALA A 75 8.58 -2.04 -3.27
N VAL A 76 9.40 -3.06 -3.51
CA VAL A 76 9.31 -3.88 -4.72
C VAL A 76 8.73 -5.22 -4.32
N THR A 77 7.63 -5.63 -4.95
CA THR A 77 6.99 -6.93 -4.68
C THR A 77 7.87 -8.06 -5.20
N ARG A 78 7.59 -9.28 -4.76
CA ARG A 78 8.29 -10.49 -5.24
C ARG A 78 8.14 -10.68 -6.75
N GLU A 79 7.02 -10.24 -7.31
CA GLU A 79 6.68 -10.28 -8.73
C GLU A 79 7.31 -9.13 -9.53
N GLY A 80 8.09 -8.24 -8.88
CA GLY A 80 8.84 -7.16 -9.53
C GLY A 80 8.06 -5.86 -9.73
N TRP A 81 6.92 -5.69 -9.05
CA TRP A 81 6.17 -4.44 -9.09
C TRP A 81 6.74 -3.43 -8.11
N LEU A 82 6.90 -2.18 -8.54
CA LEU A 82 7.12 -1.08 -7.62
C LEU A 82 5.77 -0.64 -7.06
N VAL A 83 5.66 -0.56 -5.74
CA VAL A 83 4.43 -0.13 -5.06
C VAL A 83 4.74 1.03 -4.12
N GLN A 84 3.83 1.98 -4.04
CA GLN A 84 4.04 3.24 -3.34
C GLN A 84 2.79 3.70 -2.59
N ARG A 85 2.94 4.13 -1.33
CA ARG A 85 1.90 4.83 -0.58
C ARG A 85 2.10 6.33 -0.75
N LEU A 86 1.32 6.95 -1.64
CA LEU A 86 1.43 8.37 -1.97
C LEU A 86 0.82 9.26 -0.89
N SER A 87 -0.26 8.78 -0.24
CA SER A 87 -0.89 9.40 0.92
C SER A 87 -1.68 8.34 1.70
N ASP A 88 -2.43 8.74 2.73
CA ASP A 88 -3.33 7.85 3.49
C ASP A 88 -4.52 7.31 2.66
N THR A 89 -4.75 7.88 1.47
CA THR A 89 -5.87 7.55 0.58
C THR A 89 -5.44 7.32 -0.87
N ARG A 90 -4.14 7.40 -1.18
CA ARG A 90 -3.64 7.25 -2.54
C ARG A 90 -2.48 6.27 -2.59
N PHE A 91 -2.58 5.31 -3.50
CA PHE A 91 -1.63 4.22 -3.65
C PHE A 91 -1.28 4.07 -5.13
N SER A 92 -0.03 3.72 -5.43
CA SER A 92 0.40 3.44 -6.80
C SER A 92 1.05 2.07 -6.89
N ILE A 93 0.76 1.36 -7.97
CA ILE A 93 1.46 0.14 -8.37
C ILE A 93 1.97 0.33 -9.80
N ILE A 94 3.21 -0.08 -10.04
CA ILE A 94 3.94 0.19 -11.28
C ILE A 94 4.61 -1.11 -11.74
N ASN A 95 4.33 -1.49 -12.98
CA ASN A 95 4.99 -2.57 -13.68
C ASN A 95 5.72 -1.99 -14.88
N ALA A 96 7.04 -1.80 -14.73
CA ALA A 96 7.85 -1.22 -15.79
C ALA A 96 7.91 -2.10 -17.06
N PRO A 97 8.11 -3.43 -16.97
CA PRO A 97 8.07 -4.31 -18.14
C PRO A 97 6.77 -4.25 -18.96
N GLN A 98 5.63 -3.97 -18.32
CA GLN A 98 4.32 -3.87 -18.98
C GLN A 98 3.94 -2.45 -19.42
N ASP A 99 4.83 -1.47 -19.20
CA ASP A 99 4.55 -0.04 -19.39
C ASP A 99 3.21 0.35 -18.73
N MET A 100 3.06 0.03 -17.45
CA MET A 100 1.80 0.20 -16.73
C MET A 100 1.99 0.77 -15.33
N MET A 101 1.15 1.75 -15.01
CA MET A 101 0.98 2.34 -13.69
C MET A 101 -0.52 2.38 -13.38
N ILE A 102 -0.88 1.96 -12.16
CA ILE A 102 -2.24 2.15 -11.64
C ILE A 102 -2.15 3.01 -10.39
N THR A 103 -2.84 4.15 -10.39
CA THR A 103 -2.95 5.02 -9.22
C THR A 103 -4.35 4.92 -8.64
N PHE A 104 -4.46 4.30 -7.47
CA PHE A 104 -5.69 4.18 -6.71
C PHE A 104 -5.96 5.43 -5.89
N SER A 105 -7.19 5.91 -5.96
CA SER A 105 -7.75 6.96 -5.11
C SER A 105 -8.89 6.36 -4.30
N CYS A 106 -8.71 6.35 -2.98
CA CYS A 106 -9.63 5.74 -2.04
C CYS A 106 -10.43 6.82 -1.30
N PRO A 107 -11.66 6.50 -0.85
CA PRO A 107 -12.40 7.40 0.03
C PRO A 107 -11.63 7.64 1.33
N SER A 108 -11.79 8.84 1.91
CA SER A 108 -11.21 9.16 3.22
C SER A 108 -11.66 8.14 4.24
N ARG A 109 -10.74 7.73 5.14
CA ARG A 109 -11.10 6.91 6.29
C ARG A 109 -12.05 7.73 7.17
N THR A 110 -13.37 7.55 7.04
CA THR A 110 -14.29 8.05 8.07
C THR A 110 -13.89 7.36 9.37
N LEU A 111 -13.56 8.18 10.38
CA LEU A 111 -13.19 7.74 11.73
C LEU A 111 -14.35 6.97 12.36
#